data_AF-A0A177BW41-F1
#
_entry.id   AF-A0A177BW41-F1
#
_cell.length_a   1.000
_cell.length_b   1.000
_cell.length_c   1.000
_cell.angle_alpha   90.00
_cell.angle_beta   90.00
_cell.angle_gamma   90.00
#
_symmetry.space_group_name_H-M   'P 1'
#
loop_
_entity.id
_entity.type
_entity.pdbx_description
1 polymer ?
#
loop_
_entity_poly.entity_id
_entity_poly.type
_entity_poly.pdbx_seq_one_letter_code
_entity_poly.pdbx_strand_id
1 'polypeptide(L)'
;MPGLVCKLLIFAAAIKIDYKGNVGPLLKDRRQEEMAPGTLEVHGIIGLLKIATSYFLISICDCEQVAQIRSKPSYKITNVALIPLSSQADADKAITSARDHV
;
A
#
# COMPACT_ATOMS: atom_id res chain seq x y z
N MET A 1 -8.19 9.32 15.35
CA MET A 1 -8.39 7.95 14.80
C MET A 1 -7.25 7.68 13.83
N PRO A 2 -6.31 6.76 14.16
CA PRO A 2 -5.24 6.37 13.26
C PRO A 2 -5.83 5.66 12.04
N GLY A 3 -5.23 5.85 10.86
CA GLY A 3 -5.56 5.18 9.61
C GLY A 3 -4.28 4.84 8.87
N LEU A 4 -4.34 3.98 7.85
CA LEU A 4 -3.16 3.61 7.09
C LEU A 4 -2.69 4.81 6.25
N VAL A 5 -1.44 5.21 6.45
CA VAL A 5 -0.77 6.21 5.62
C VAL A 5 0.03 5.46 4.58
N CYS A 6 -0.37 5.58 3.32
CA CYS A 6 0.37 4.99 2.21
C CYS A 6 1.11 6.09 1.45
N LYS A 7 2.43 5.94 1.33
CA LYS A 7 3.26 6.82 0.52
C LYS A 7 3.51 6.12 -0.81
N LEU A 8 2.86 6.59 -1.87
CA LEU A 8 3.00 6.03 -3.21
C LEU A 8 4.30 6.57 -3.83
N LEU A 9 5.30 5.70 -4.05
CA LEU A 9 6.61 6.10 -4.58
C LEU A 9 6.56 6.61 -6.04
N ILE A 10 5.48 6.34 -6.78
CA ILE A 10 5.35 6.69 -8.20
C ILE A 10 4.59 8.01 -8.44
N PHE A 11 3.77 8.48 -7.50
CA PHE A 11 3.09 9.78 -7.59
C PHE A 11 3.22 10.52 -6.26
N ALA A 12 3.73 11.76 -6.30
CA ALA A 12 4.01 12.61 -5.14
C ALA A 12 2.78 13.04 -4.29
N ALA A 13 1.65 12.34 -4.40
CA ALA A 13 0.43 12.58 -3.64
C ALA A 13 0.26 11.51 -2.55
N ALA A 14 0.27 11.92 -1.29
CA ALA A 14 -0.03 11.05 -0.17
C ALA A 14 -1.56 10.87 -0.02
N ILE A 15 -2.00 9.63 0.06
CA ILE A 15 -3.39 9.26 0.26
C ILE A 15 -3.56 8.60 1.64
N LYS A 16 -4.67 8.90 2.29
CA LYS A 16 -5.09 8.25 3.52
C LYS A 16 -6.18 7.24 3.19
N ILE A 17 -6.00 6.03 3.68
CA ILE A 17 -7.01 4.97 3.60
C ILE A 17 -7.37 4.58 5.04
N ASP A 18 -8.65 4.71 5.39
CA ASP A 18 -9.10 4.28 6.71
C ASP A 18 -9.53 2.80 6.73
N TYR A 19 -9.75 2.27 7.94
CA TYR A 19 -10.20 0.90 8.18
C TYR A 19 -11.67 0.64 7.78
N LYS A 20 -12.29 1.57 7.04
CA LYS A 20 -13.63 1.42 6.48
C LYS A 20 -13.60 1.48 4.95
N GLY A 21 -12.41 1.55 4.35
CA GLY A 21 -12.22 1.65 2.91
C GLY A 21 -12.47 3.05 2.35
N ASN A 22 -12.53 4.09 3.18
CA ASN A 22 -12.61 5.46 2.69
C ASN A 22 -11.22 5.93 2.25
N VAL A 23 -11.16 6.45 1.04
CA VAL A 23 -9.95 7.03 0.46
C VAL A 23 -10.08 8.55 0.49
N GLY A 24 -9.08 9.24 1.01
CA GLY A 24 -9.04 10.69 1.03
C GLY A 24 -7.63 11.23 0.86
N PRO A 25 -7.50 12.52 0.47
CA PRO A 25 -6.20 13.17 0.46
C PRO A 25 -5.62 13.23 1.88
N LEU A 26 -4.31 13.02 2.02
CA LEU A 26 -3.63 13.22 3.30
C LEU A 26 -3.47 14.75 3.53
N LEU A 27 -4.47 15.37 4.14
CA LEU A 27 -4.58 16.84 4.27
C LEU A 27 -3.64 17.49 5.31
N LYS A 28 -2.53 16.86 5.70
CA LYS A 28 -1.55 17.49 6.58
C LYS A 28 -0.14 17.17 6.13
N ASP A 29 0.70 18.20 6.12
CA ASP A 29 2.15 18.16 5.89
C ASP A 29 2.85 17.37 7.00
N ARG A 30 2.60 16.05 7.04
CA ARG A 30 3.34 15.05 7.81
C ARG A 30 4.29 14.33 6.86
N ARG A 31 5.02 15.08 6.02
CA ARG A 31 6.17 14.55 5.28
C ARG A 31 7.25 13.96 6.20
N GLN A 32 7.11 14.21 7.51
CA GLN A 32 7.98 13.82 8.59
C GLN A 32 7.21 13.04 9.68
N GLU A 33 6.29 12.14 9.32
CA GLU A 33 6.18 10.92 10.11
C GLU A 33 7.40 10.07 9.74
N GLU A 34 8.48 10.31 10.47
CA GLU A 34 9.60 9.38 10.66
C GLU A 34 9.01 7.97 10.71
N MET A 35 9.46 7.08 9.83
CA MET A 35 8.90 5.74 9.59
C MET A 35 8.35 5.16 10.91
N ALA A 36 7.05 5.31 11.13
CA ALA A 36 6.45 4.70 12.30
C ALA A 36 6.72 3.20 12.16
N PRO A 37 7.08 2.51 13.26
CA PRO A 37 7.28 1.06 13.21
C PRO A 37 6.00 0.43 12.64
N GLY A 38 6.09 -0.14 11.44
CA GLY A 38 4.94 -0.66 10.67
C GLY A 38 4.68 -0.02 9.29
N THR A 39 5.64 0.71 8.71
CA THR A 39 5.56 1.27 7.35
C THR A 39 5.96 0.27 6.24
N LEU A 40 5.03 -0.16 5.39
CA LEU A 40 5.38 -0.97 4.20
C LEU A 40 5.76 -0.05 3.04
N GLU A 41 6.99 -0.15 2.54
CA GLU A 41 7.37 0.45 1.27
C GLU A 41 6.87 -0.44 0.13
N VAL A 42 6.17 0.16 -0.83
CA VAL A 42 5.54 -0.55 -1.93
C VAL A 42 5.77 0.22 -3.23
N HIS A 43 5.94 -0.51 -4.33
CA HIS A 43 6.06 0.08 -5.66
C HIS A 43 4.77 0.79 -6.08
N GLY A 44 3.61 0.25 -5.66
CA GLY A 44 2.32 0.80 -6.05
C GLY A 44 1.16 0.27 -5.23
N ILE A 45 0.02 0.97 -5.35
CA ILE A 45 -1.29 0.48 -4.86
C ILE A 45 -2.12 0.14 -6.09
N ILE A 46 -2.68 -1.06 -6.10
CA ILE A 46 -3.63 -1.50 -7.14
C ILE A 46 -5.02 -0.95 -6.83
N GLY A 47 -5.46 -1.05 -5.57
CA GLY A 47 -6.75 -0.53 -5.14
C GLY A 47 -7.31 -1.21 -3.91
N LEU A 48 -8.61 -1.04 -3.70
CA LEU A 48 -9.38 -1.64 -2.62
C LEU A 48 -10.30 -2.73 -3.16
N LEU A 49 -10.31 -3.87 -2.49
CA LEU A 49 -11.23 -4.97 -2.76
C LEU A 49 -12.16 -5.15 -1.56
N LYS A 50 -13.47 -5.18 -1.80
CA LYS A 50 -14.47 -5.48 -0.77
C LYS A 50 -14.90 -6.93 -0.88
N ILE A 51 -14.76 -7.70 0.20
CA ILE A 51 -15.26 -9.07 0.31
C ILE A 51 -16.16 -9.13 1.54
N ALA A 52 -17.43 -9.47 1.33
CA ALA A 52 -18.47 -9.41 2.35
C ALA A 52 -18.51 -8.03 3.05
N THR A 53 -18.17 -7.99 4.34
CA THR A 53 -18.18 -6.78 5.18
C THR A 53 -16.80 -6.15 5.35
N SER A 54 -15.74 -6.73 4.78
CA SER A 54 -14.36 -6.29 4.97
C SER A 54 -13.75 -5.72 3.69
N TYR A 55 -12.90 -4.71 3.85
CA TYR A 55 -12.09 -4.15 2.78
C TYR A 55 -10.66 -4.66 2.88
N PHE A 56 -10.01 -4.81 1.73
CA PHE A 56 -8.61 -5.23 1.60
C PHE A 56 -7.89 -4.24 0.69
N LEU A 57 -6.75 -3.74 1.15
CA LEU A 57 -5.84 -2.95 0.34
C LEU A 57 -4.89 -3.87 -0.41
N ILE A 58 -4.84 -3.71 -1.73
CA ILE A 58 -3.97 -4.49 -2.61
C ILE A 58 -2.76 -3.63 -2.97
N SER A 59 -1.58 -4.06 -2.54
CA SER A 59 -0.34 -3.31 -2.72
C SER A 59 0.73 -4.13 -3.43
N ILE A 60 1.39 -3.53 -4.42
CA ILE A 60 2.50 -4.12 -5.17
C ILE A 60 3.76 -3.96 -4.35
N CYS A 61 4.23 -5.05 -3.74
CA CYS A 61 5.45 -5.02 -2.93
C CYS A 61 6.68 -5.02 -3.83
N ASP A 62 6.68 -5.87 -4.88
CA ASP A 62 7.79 -5.99 -5.83
C ASP A 62 7.33 -6.16 -7.27
N CYS A 63 8.15 -5.66 -8.17
CA CYS A 63 8.01 -5.88 -9.60
C CYS A 63 9.37 -6.01 -10.28
N GLU A 64 9.44 -6.84 -11.33
CA GLU A 64 10.63 -7.06 -12.14
C GLU A 64 10.40 -6.52 -13.56
N GLN A 65 11.36 -5.78 -14.12
CA GLN A 65 11.27 -5.35 -15.50
C GLN A 65 11.53 -6.55 -16.44
N VAL A 66 10.53 -6.91 -17.24
CA VAL A 66 10.58 -8.09 -18.12
C VAL A 66 10.77 -7.76 -19.59
N ALA A 67 10.51 -6.51 -19.99
CA ALA A 67 10.73 -6.06 -21.35
C ALA A 67 10.85 -4.53 -21.42
N GLN A 68 11.27 -4.03 -22.58
CA GLN A 68 11.22 -2.61 -22.92
C GLN A 68 10.73 -2.45 -24.37
N ILE A 69 9.52 -1.91 -24.53
CA ILE A 69 8.86 -1.76 -25.83
C ILE A 69 8.79 -0.28 -26.16
N ARG A 70 9.45 0.16 -27.24
CA ARG A 70 9.51 1.58 -27.65
C ARG A 70 9.92 2.51 -26.50
N SER A 71 10.98 2.15 -25.79
CA SER A 71 11.49 2.86 -24.61
C SER A 71 10.55 2.91 -23.39
N LYS A 72 9.45 2.16 -23.40
CA LYS A 72 8.57 2.01 -22.25
C LYS A 72 8.85 0.68 -21.55
N PRO A 73 9.24 0.69 -20.26
CA PRO A 73 9.47 -0.54 -19.51
C PRO A 73 8.15 -1.28 -19.28
N SER A 74 8.20 -2.61 -19.36
CA SER A 74 7.11 -3.50 -18.97
C SER A 74 7.54 -4.25 -17.72
N TYR A 75 6.69 -4.26 -16.70
CA TYR A 75 6.97 -4.86 -15.41
C TYR A 75 6.05 -6.05 -15.15
N LYS A 76 6.62 -7.11 -14.59
CA LYS A 76 5.90 -8.24 -14.02
C LYS A 76 5.81 -8.01 -12.52
N ILE A 77 4.60 -8.00 -11.99
CA ILE A 77 4.38 -7.99 -10.55
C ILE A 77 4.82 -9.34 -9.99
N THR A 78 5.80 -9.34 -9.09
CA THR A 78 6.35 -10.55 -8.47
C THR A 78 5.77 -10.78 -7.08
N ASN A 79 5.43 -9.70 -6.36
CA ASN A 79 4.93 -9.79 -5.00
C ASN A 79 3.79 -8.78 -4.73
N VAL A 80 2.75 -9.25 -4.06
CA VAL A 80 1.56 -8.47 -3.72
C VAL A 80 1.18 -8.75 -2.27
N ALA A 81 0.94 -7.69 -1.50
CA ALA A 81 0.36 -7.79 -0.16
C ALA A 81 -1.14 -7.51 -0.21
N LEU A 82 -1.90 -8.35 0.51
CA LEU A 82 -3.31 -8.14 0.80
C LEU A 82 -3.43 -7.69 2.25
N ILE A 83 -3.66 -6.41 2.46
CA ILE A 83 -3.74 -5.82 3.81
C ILE A 83 -5.22 -5.70 4.19
N PRO A 84 -5.73 -6.50 5.15
CA PRO A 84 -7.10 -6.36 5.63
C PRO A 84 -7.26 -5.03 6.35
N LEU A 85 -8.35 -4.34 6.06
CA LEU A 85 -8.70 -3.07 6.68
C LEU A 85 -9.73 -3.22 7.80
N SER A 86 -10.03 -4.44 8.26
CA SER A 86 -10.98 -4.71 9.35
C SER A 86 -10.58 -4.05 10.67
N SER A 87 -9.28 -4.00 10.96
CA SER A 87 -8.73 -3.37 12.16
C SER A 87 -7.27 -2.96 11.96
N GLN A 88 -6.78 -2.07 12.81
CA GLN A 88 -5.35 -1.72 12.82
C GLN A 88 -4.46 -2.93 13.12
N ALA A 89 -4.83 -3.78 14.07
CA ALA A 89 -4.04 -4.94 14.45
C ALA A 89 -3.92 -5.96 13.30
N ASP A 90 -4.99 -6.16 12.52
CA ASP A 90 -4.95 -7.07 11.37
C ASP A 90 -4.08 -6.49 10.25
N ALA A 91 -4.18 -5.18 10.02
CA ALA A 91 -3.33 -4.48 9.06
C ALA A 91 -1.84 -4.55 9.45
N ASP A 92 -1.51 -4.29 10.71
CA ASP A 92 -0.12 -4.33 11.21
C ASP A 92 0.49 -5.74 11.10
N LYS A 93 -0.29 -6.79 11.39
CA LYS A 93 0.13 -8.18 11.20
C LYS A 93 0.40 -8.49 9.72
N ALA A 94 -0.50 -8.08 8.83
CA ALA A 94 -0.34 -8.31 7.40
C ALA A 94 0.83 -7.52 6.82
N ILE A 95 1.07 -6.29 7.29
CA ILE A 95 2.23 -5.48 6.91
C ILE A 95 3.53 -6.13 7.39
N THR A 96 3.57 -6.61 8.63
CA THR A 96 4.75 -7.31 9.17
C THR A 96 5.03 -8.57 8.35
N SER A 97 4.00 -9.38 8.11
CA SER A 97 4.11 -10.56 7.25
C SER A 97 4.57 -10.22 5.83
N ALA A 98 4.09 -9.12 5.24
CA ALA A 98 4.50 -8.72 3.90
C ALA A 98 5.98 -8.34 3.84
N ARG A 99 6.49 -7.63 4.85
CA ARG A 99 7.92 -7.28 4.94
C ARG A 99 8.83 -8.50 5.03
N ASP A 100 8.40 -9.56 5.72
CA ASP A 100 9.19 -10.80 5.85
C ASP A 100 9.26 -11.63 4.56
N HIS A 101 8.39 -11.33 3.58
CA HIS A 101 8.27 -12.07 2.31
C HIS A 101 8.67 -11.23 1.08
N VAL A 102 9.27 -10.05 1.29
CA VAL A 102 9.88 -9.19 0.25
C VAL A 102 11.38 -9.45 0.19
#